data_AF-A0A248KHD5-F1
#
_entry.id   AF-A0A248KHD5-F1
#
_cell.length_a   1.000
_cell.length_b   1.000
_cell.length_c   1.000
_cell.angle_alpha   90.00
_cell.angle_beta   90.00
_cell.angle_gamma   90.00
#
_symmetry.space_group_name_H-M   'P 1'
#
loop_
_entity.id
_entity.type
_entity.pdbx_description
1 polymer ?
#
loop_
_entity_poly.entity_id
_entity_poly.type
_entity_poly.pdbx_seq_one_letter_code
_entity_poly.pdbx_strand_id
1 'polypeptide(L)' 'MNLNIHFRCPCCHGSQYRTSVFDVSEKNPFGAKCIFCKTNMVFNETATVRGRDRAPSVAV' A
#
# COMPACT_ATOMS: atom_id res chain seq x y z
N MET A 1 18.23 8.44 1.81
CA MET A 1 16.80 8.35 2.12
C MET A 1 16.19 7.26 1.26
N ASN A 2 15.75 6.13 1.83
CA ASN A 2 15.01 5.10 1.10
C ASN A 2 13.55 5.22 1.53
N LEU A 3 12.67 5.70 0.65
CA LEU A 3 11.23 5.67 0.88
C LEU A 3 10.79 4.23 0.65
N ASN A 4 10.65 3.47 1.75
CA ASN A 4 10.15 2.10 1.72
C ASN A 4 8.66 2.13 1.41
N ILE A 5 8.35 2.25 0.11
CA ILE A 5 7.01 2.19 -0.43
C ILE A 5 6.48 0.75 -0.31
N HIS A 6 5.52 0.52 0.59
CA HIS A 6 4.93 -0.80 0.81
C HIS A 6 3.55 -0.89 0.19
N PHE A 7 3.39 -1.78 -0.78
CA PHE A 7 2.10 -2.11 -1.38
C PHE A 7 1.54 -3.39 -0.78
N ARG A 8 0.23 -3.38 -0.50
CA ARG A 8 -0.51 -4.56 -0.05
C ARG A 8 -1.75 -4.77 -0.90
N CYS A 9 -2.05 -6.03 -1.18
CA CYS A 9 -3.29 -6.40 -1.82
C CYS A 9 -4.45 -6.36 -0.80
N PRO A 10 -5.55 -5.66 -1.07
CA PRO A 10 -6.69 -5.62 -0.15
C PRO A 10 -7.48 -6.94 -0.12
N CYS A 11 -7.34 -7.79 -1.15
CA CYS A 11 -8.10 -9.05 -1.22
C CYS A 11 -7.40 -10.21 -0.51
N CYS A 12 -6.08 -10.28 -0.60
CA CYS A 12 -5.30 -11.43 -0.13
C CYS A 12 -4.17 -11.05 0.83
N HIS A 13 -4.07 -9.77 1.19
CA HIS A 13 -3.03 -9.22 2.06
C HIS A 13 -1.59 -9.45 1.60
N GLY A 14 -1.40 -10.01 0.40
CA GLY A 14 -0.10 -10.24 -0.20
C GLY A 14 0.61 -8.94 -0.51
N SER A 15 1.93 -8.93 -0.32
CA SER A 15 2.83 -7.83 -0.68
C SER A 15 3.56 -8.06 -2.01
N GLN A 16 3.37 -9.22 -2.65
CA GLN A 16 3.93 -9.50 -3.97
C GLN A 16 3.05 -8.94 -5.09
N TYR A 17 3.64 -8.05 -5.88
CA TYR A 17 3.02 -7.45 -7.05
C TYR A 17 3.95 -7.45 -8.25
N ARG A 18 3.34 -7.32 -9.42
CA ARG A 18 3.99 -6.88 -10.64
C ARG A 18 3.54 -5.46 -10.96
N THR A 19 4.41 -4.71 -11.61
CA THR A 19 4.07 -3.41 -12.22
C THR A 19 3.96 -3.58 -13.73
N SER A 20 2.99 -2.92 -14.33
CA SER A 20 2.77 -2.97 -15.78
C SER A 20 2.27 -1.61 -16.25
N VAL A 21 2.83 -1.09 -17.34
CA VAL A 21 2.45 0.20 -17.92
C VAL A 21 0.99 0.18 -18.40
N PHE A 22 0.49 -0.99 -18.80
CA PHE A 22 -0.91 -1.19 -19.21
C PHE A 22 -1.89 -1.13 -18.03
N ASP A 23 -1.42 -1.40 -16.81
CA ASP A 23 -2.25 -1.35 -15.60
C ASP A 23 -2.16 0.02 -14.89
N VAL A 24 -1.43 0.99 -15.47
CA VAL A 24 -1.36 2.37 -14.99
C VAL A 24 -2.66 3.08 -15.32
N SER A 25 -3.27 3.71 -14.30
CA SER A 25 -4.51 4.47 -14.44
C SER A 25 -4.59 5.52 -13.32
N GLU A 26 -5.54 6.46 -13.39
CA GLU A 26 -5.76 7.44 -12.30
C GLU A 26 -5.94 6.77 -10.92
N LYS A 27 -6.57 5.59 -10.88
CA LYS A 27 -6.79 4.81 -9.65
C LYS A 27 -5.61 3.92 -9.25
N ASN A 28 -4.59 3.79 -10.10
CA ASN A 28 -3.40 2.97 -9.89
C ASN A 28 -2.20 3.60 -10.61
N PRO A 29 -1.67 4.72 -10.10
CA PRO A 29 -0.61 5.47 -10.79
C PRO A 29 0.69 4.67 -10.91
N PHE A 30 0.90 3.69 -10.02
CA PHE A 30 2.09 2.84 -10.03
C PHE A 30 1.94 1.59 -10.91
N GLY A 31 0.76 1.36 -11.49
CA GLY A 31 0.50 0.15 -12.29
C GLY A 31 0.67 -1.15 -11.49
N ALA A 32 0.56 -1.10 -10.15
CA ALA A 32 0.87 -2.20 -9.26
C ALA A 32 -0.33 -3.15 -9.09
N LYS A 33 -0.15 -4.41 -9.50
CA LYS A 33 -1.15 -5.46 -9.33
C LYS A 33 -0.60 -6.66 -8.58
N CYS A 34 -1.41 -7.20 -7.69
CA CYS A 34 -1.10 -8.45 -7.01
C CYS A 34 -0.88 -9.59 -8.01
N ILE A 35 0.21 -10.35 -7.84
CA ILE A 35 0.54 -11.46 -8.74
C ILE A 35 -0.51 -12.59 -8.62
N PHE A 36 -1.00 -12.83 -7.40
CA PHE A 36 -1.98 -13.87 -7.11
C PHE A 36 -3.39 -13.48 -7.54
N CYS A 37 -3.86 -12.34 -7.02
CA CYS A 37 -5.27 -11.98 -7.04
C CYS A 37 -5.61 -11.06 -8.24
N LYS A 38 -4.58 -10.54 -8.93
CA LYS A 38 -4.68 -9.52 -10.00
C LYS A 38 -5.45 -8.24 -9.59
N THR A 39 -5.72 -8.06 -8.30
CA THR A 39 -6.29 -6.83 -7.75
C THR A 39 -5.25 -5.73 -7.74
N ASN A 40 -5.70 -4.49 -7.97
CA ASN A 40 -4.88 -3.30 -7.80
C ASN A 40 -4.39 -3.24 -6.35
N MET A 41 -3.08 -3.06 -6.18
CA MET A 41 -2.54 -2.92 -4.85
C MET A 41 -2.84 -1.55 -4.28
N VAL A 42 -3.06 -1.50 -2.96
CA VAL A 42 -3.17 -0.25 -2.23
C VAL A 42 -1.83 0.10 -1.60
N PHE A 43 -1.48 1.37 -1.69
CA PHE A 43 -0.30 1.92 -1.05
C PHE A 43 -0.57 1.99 0.45
N ASN A 44 0.12 1.15 1.23
CA ASN A 44 0.05 1.22 2.66
C ASN A 44 1.17 2.17 3.10
N GLU A 45 0.87 3.46 3.09
CA GLU A 45 1.76 4.48 3.63
C GLU A 45 1.89 4.29 5.14
N THR A 46 2.72 3.34 5.57
CA THR A 46 3.34 3.37 6.90
C THR A 46 4.53 4.31 6.86
N ALA A 47 4.41 5.45 6.16
CA ALA A 47 5.31 6.55 6.41
C ALA A 47 4.95 7.06 7.80
N THR A 48 5.90 6.89 8.70
CA THR A 48 5.98 7.59 9.97
C THR A 48 5.87 9.10 9.75
N VAL A 49 4.66 9.64 9.60
CA VAL A 49 4.35 10.98 10.08
C VAL A 49 3.98 10.80 11.55
N ARG A 50 4.99 10.56 12.39
CA ARG A 50 4.88 10.83 13.84
C ARG A 50 4.89 12.36 14.00
N GLY A 51 3.78 12.98 13.63
CA GLY A 51 3.52 14.40 13.81
C GLY A 51 2.04 14.62 14.09
N ARG A 52 1.64 14.46 15.36
CA ARG A 52 0.33 14.83 15.97
C ARG A 52 -0.88 14.11 15.35
N ASP A 53 -1.37 13.01 15.91
CA ASP A 53 -2.23 13.02 17.09
C ASP A 53 -2.12 11.66 17.80
N ARG A 54 -1.62 11.68 19.04
CA ARG A 54 -1.58 10.53 19.93
C ARG A 54 -2.82 10.63 20.82
N ALA A 55 -3.95 10.11 20.35
CA ALA A 55 -5.01 9.71 21.26
C ALA A 55 -4.52 8.46 22.03
N PRO A 56 -4.48 8.49 23.37
CA PRO A 56 -3.98 7.37 24.16
C PRO A 56 -4.98 6.21 24.08
N SER A 57 -4.48 5.01 23.78
CA SER A 57 -5.17 3.77 24.10
C SER A 57 -5.47 3.76 25.61
N VAL A 58 -6.74 3.82 25.97
CA VAL A 58 -7.20 3.34 27.28
C VAL A 58 -7.07 1.82 27.24
N ALA A 59 -6.11 1.29 27.99
CA ALA A 59 -6.07 -0.11 28.37
C ALA A 59 -6.89 -0.25 29.66
N VAL A 60 -7.88 -1.13 29.64
CA VAL A 60 -8.60 -1.64 30.82
C VAL A 60 -7.81 -2.80 31.41
#